data_AF-A0AAD1VQX3-F1
#
_entry.id   AF-A0AAD1VQX3-F1
#
_cell.length_a   1.000
_cell.length_b   1.000
_cell.length_c   1.000
_cell.angle_alpha   90.00
_cell.angle_beta   90.00
_cell.angle_gamma   90.00
#
_symmetry.space_group_name_H-M   'P 1'
#
loop_
_entity.id
_entity.type
_entity.pdbx_description
1 polymer ?
#
loop_
_entity_poly.entity_id
_entity_poly.type
_entity_poly.pdbx_seq_one_letter_code
_entity_poly.pdbx_strand_id
1 'polypeptide(L)' 'MISTEVVEMLSKGAIEELPFATPGFTSNLFLVPKKGGGVRPIINLRPFNAFLRYQHFQME' A
#
# COMPACT_ATOMS: atom_id res chain seq x y z
N MET A 1 -2.14 -12.09 -10.93
CA MET A 1 -2.78 -11.91 -9.60
C MET A 1 -2.29 -10.65 -8.93
N ILE A 2 -1.08 -10.57 -8.36
CA ILE A 2 -0.62 -9.32 -7.73
C ILE A 2 -0.22 -8.25 -8.76
N SER A 3 0.44 -8.64 -9.85
CA SER A 3 0.80 -7.72 -10.94
C SER A 3 -0.44 -7.07 -11.58
N THR A 4 -1.57 -7.80 -11.62
CA THR A 4 -2.84 -7.27 -12.14
C THR A 4 -3.37 -6.14 -11.25
N GLU A 5 -3.34 -6.33 -9.92
CA GLU A 5 -3.73 -5.30 -8.96
C GLU A 5 -2.78 -4.08 -9.03
N VAL A 6 -1.48 -4.31 -9.22
CA VAL A 6 -0.50 -3.23 -9.42
C VAL A 6 -0.82 -2.42 -10.67
N VAL A 7 -1.10 -3.07 -11.80
CA VAL A 7 -1.52 -2.41 -13.05
C VAL A 7 -2.82 -1.63 -12.86
N GLU A 8 -3.79 -2.18 -12.13
CA GLU A 8 -5.05 -1.49 -11.85
C GLU A 8 -4.86 -0.26 -10.93
N MET A 9 -3.95 -0.34 -9.95
CA MET A 9 -3.61 0.82 -9.12
C MET A 9 -2.89 1.90 -9.93
N LEU A 10 -1.97 1.51 -10.83
CA LEU A 10 -1.31 2.44 -11.77
C LEU A 10 -2.33 3.11 -12.70
N SER A 11 -3.26 2.34 -13.29
CA SER A 11 -4.25 2.90 -14.23
C SER A 11 -5.22 3.88 -13.57
N LYS A 12 -5.46 3.72 -12.26
CA LYS A 12 -6.25 4.66 -11.44
C LYS A 12 -5.44 5.83 -10.90
N GLY A 13 -4.12 5.85 -11.09
CA GLY A 13 -3.22 6.85 -10.51
C GLY A 13 -3.09 6.76 -8.98
N ALA A 14 -3.38 5.60 -8.40
CA ALA A 14 -3.27 5.38 -6.95
C ALA A 14 -1.81 5.13 -6.49
N ILE A 15 -0.95 4.71 -7.41
CA ILE A 15 0.49 4.52 -7.22
C ILE A 15 1.24 5.01 -8.47
N GLU A 16 2.54 5.21 -8.35
CA GLU A 16 3.44 5.58 -9.45
C GLU A 16 4.70 4.72 -9.46
N GLU A 17 5.36 4.65 -10.62
CA GLU A 17 6.67 4.03 -10.73
C GLU A 17 7.76 4.98 -10.20
N LEU A 18 8.69 4.44 -9.42
CA LEU A 18 9.83 5.18 -8.91
C LEU A 18 11.13 4.64 -9.51
N PRO A 19 12.15 5.49 -9.77
CA PRO A 19 13.48 5.04 -10.13
C PRO A 19 14.03 4.04 -9.10
N PHE A 20 14.71 2.98 -9.55
CA PHE A 20 15.20 1.92 -8.66
C PHE A 20 16.16 2.41 -7.57
N ALA A 21 16.92 3.48 -7.85
CA ALA A 21 17.86 4.06 -6.91
C ALA A 21 17.24 5.08 -5.94
N THR A 22 15.91 5.21 -5.92
CA THR A 22 15.22 6.15 -5.02
C THR A 22 15.35 5.69 -3.57
N PRO A 23 16.00 6.49 -2.69
CA PRO A 23 16.05 6.17 -1.27
C PRO A 23 14.64 6.22 -0.66
N GLY A 24 14.31 5.26 0.21
CA GLY A 24 13.01 5.24 0.85
C GLY A 24 12.74 3.99 1.67
N PHE A 25 11.50 3.89 2.15
CA PHE A 25 11.01 2.71 2.84
C PHE A 25 10.42 1.73 1.84
N THR A 26 10.69 0.44 2.06
CA THR A 26 10.01 -0.65 1.34
C THR A 26 9.09 -1.39 2.30
N SER A 27 7.97 -1.88 1.78
CA SER A 27 6.99 -2.64 2.56
C SER A 27 6.42 -3.76 1.70
N ASN A 28 6.13 -4.90 2.33
CA ASN A 28 5.57 -6.04 1.62
C ASN A 28 4.14 -5.74 1.15
N LEU A 29 3.87 -6.01 -0.12
CA LEU A 29 2.52 -6.03 -0.70
C LEU A 29 2.06 -7.48 -0.84
N PHE A 30 0.87 -7.80 -0.35
CA PHE A 30 0.29 -9.15 -0.44
C PHE A 30 -1.22 -9.11 -0.64
N LEU A 31 -1.80 -10.23 -1.09
CA LEU A 31 -3.22 -10.33 -1.42
C LEU A 31 -3.99 -11.07 -0.34
N VAL A 32 -5.18 -10.59 0.00
CA VAL A 32 -6.14 -11.27 0.89
C VAL A 32 -7.47 -11.48 0.16
N PRO A 33 -8.07 -12.68 0.19
CA PRO A 33 -9.39 -12.91 -0.41
C PRO A 33 -10.49 -12.02 0.21
N LYS A 34 -11.41 -11.52 -0.63
CA LYS A 34 -12.65 -10.85 -0.19
C LYS A 34 -13.74 -11.90 0.04
N LYS A 35 -14.60 -11.69 1.04
CA LYS A 35 -15.76 -12.56 1.31
C LYS A 35 -16.72 -12.72 0.11
N GLY A 36 -16.81 -11.71 -0.76
CA GLY A 36 -17.68 -11.71 -1.96
C GLY A 36 -16.97 -12.07 -3.26
N GLY A 37 -15.77 -12.65 -3.20
CA GLY A 37 -14.94 -12.89 -4.38
C GLY A 37 -14.00 -11.72 -4.71
N GLY A 38 -12.91 -12.03 -5.41
CA GLY A 38 -11.80 -11.12 -5.67
C GLY A 38 -10.82 -11.00 -4.50
N VAL A 39 -9.83 -10.12 -4.64
CA VAL A 39 -8.73 -9.94 -3.67
C VAL A 39 -8.63 -8.49 -3.20
N ARG A 40 -7.98 -8.28 -2.04
CA ARG A 40 -7.55 -6.99 -1.51
C ARG A 40 -6.02 -6.96 -1.51
N PRO A 41 -5.39 -6.05 -2.27
CA PRO A 41 -3.98 -5.74 -2.06
C PRO A 41 -3.80 -5.03 -0.72
N ILE A 42 -2.89 -5.53 0.12
CA ILE A 42 -2.56 -4.98 1.43
C ILE A 42 -1.07 -4.65 1.46
N ILE A 43 -0.73 -3.42 1.86
CA ILE A 43 0.64 -2.99 2.14
C ILE A 43 0.90 -3.17 3.64
N ASN A 44 1.91 -3.94 4.00
CA ASN A 44 2.30 -4.11 5.41
C ASN A 44 3.06 -2.88 5.93
N LEU A 45 2.32 -1.89 6.42
CA LEU A 45 2.89 -0.69 7.03
C LEU A 45 3.28 -0.87 8.50
N ARG A 46 3.19 -2.07 9.09
CA ARG A 46 3.50 -2.28 10.51
C ARG A 46 4.92 -1.85 10.90
N PRO A 47 5.98 -2.19 10.14
CA PRO A 47 7.33 -1.71 10.45
C PRO A 47 7.47 -0.21 10.26
N PHE A 48 6.84 0.34 9.22
CA PHE A 48 6.86 1.77 8.92
C PHE A 48 6.20 2.61 10.02
N ASN A 49 5.07 2.14 10.55
CA ASN A 49 4.32 2.83 11.60
C ASN A 49 5.12 3.02 12.89
N ALA A 50 6.16 2.21 13.16
CA ALA A 50 7.04 2.39 14.32
C ALA A 50 7.87 3.69 14.26
N PHE A 51 8.05 4.26 13.06
CA PHE A 51 8.76 5.52 12.84
C PHE A 51 7.84 6.75 12.88
N LEU A 52 6.52 6.54 12.87
CA LEU A 52 5.54 7.61 12.89
C LEU A 52 5.15 7.97 14.32
N ARG A 53 5.05 9.27 14.61
CA ARG A 53 4.40 9.74 15.84
C ARG A 53 2.90 9.79 15.60
N TYR A 54 2.14 9.09 16.43
CA TYR A 54 0.68 9.16 16.39
C TYR A 54 0.23 10.58 16.73
N GLN A 55 -0.58 11.16 15.85
CA GLN A 55 -1.21 12.46 16.05
C GLN A 55 -2.71 12.24 16.23
N HIS A 56 -3.23 12.63 17.38
CA HIS A 56 -4.64 12.49 17.67
C HIS A 56 -5.42 13.57 16.92
N PHE A 57 -6.26 13.16 15.97
CA PHE A 57 -7.14 14.09 15.27
C PHE A 57 -8.37 14.38 16.14
N GLN A 58 -8.59 15.66 16.43
CA GLN A 58 -9.80 16.19 17.04
C GLN A 58 -10.49 17.05 15.99
N MET A 59 -11.74 16.70 15.67
CA MET A 59 -12.59 17.55 14.83
C MET A 59 -13.35 18.47 15.81
N GLU A 60 -13.13 19.78 15.70
CA GLU A 60 -14.01 20.78 16.35
C GLU A 60 -15.39 20.82 15.68
#